data_AF-A7HE16-F1
#
_entry.id   AF-A7HE16-F1
#
_cell.length_a   1.000
_cell.length_b   1.000
_cell.length_c   1.000
_cell.angle_alpha   90.00
_cell.angle_beta   90.00
_cell.angle_gamma   90.00
#
_symmetry.space_group_name_H-M   'P 1'
#
loop_
_entity.id
_entity.type
_entity.pdbx_description
1 polymer ?
#
loop_
_entity_poly.entity_id
_entity_poly.type
_entity_poly.pdbx_seq_one_letter_code
_entity_poly.pdbx_strand_id
1 'polypeptide(L)'
;MAATRLSLCCLATAALAAAGCEGTARPIADHGFTAGDACTLCHGDAARQVDAPIVQAAPATGAHLAHLQGSTFRDPIDCAECHPIPANVSHANEEVDFRFGELASARGVTPSYVDASGTCTTACHGAAPSPAWTSNPALGCTSCHGYPPASAPHDATTQACATCHPGTVLATGELNRSSKLHLDGKVDAGAFHGATWASPAEHGRAAMTELRGGCAGCHGADLAGGSSGASCTGCHDAAGHAGWATECTFCHGDPASGRASPPVDTQGRSDASRVSVGTHASHLGTAIAAPIACDACHPSRGDVRTDAAHLDGDGVAEVVFGGVATTGGTTPAYARASATSATCASTYCHGRFSGGVNGGSGATVSWTSTTQVTCTSCHGNPPGSGEHSKHVSGVGMACANCHDAAFPSLHVNGAKDVRLGGTLRGSSVTGAWSPVSRSCSGLNQTACHGTKSW
;
A
#
# COMPACT_ATOMS: atom_id res chain seq x y z
N MET A 1 18.25 38.89 72.35
CA MET A 1 17.81 38.95 73.77
C MET A 1 16.35 38.50 73.79
N ALA A 2 15.85 37.75 74.78
CA ALA A 2 16.47 36.86 75.75
C ALA A 2 15.39 35.83 76.15
N ALA A 3 15.78 34.60 76.49
CA ALA A 3 14.83 33.59 76.96
C ALA A 3 14.43 33.86 78.42
N THR A 4 13.25 33.39 78.83
CA THR A 4 12.98 33.15 80.26
C THR A 4 12.03 31.96 80.40
N ARG A 5 12.55 30.85 80.95
CA ARG A 5 11.72 29.77 81.50
C ARG A 5 11.46 30.07 82.97
N LEU A 6 10.31 29.66 83.48
CA LEU A 6 10.12 29.49 84.93
C LEU A 6 9.40 28.16 85.17
N SER A 7 10.10 27.21 85.78
CA SER A 7 9.48 25.99 86.33
C SER A 7 9.06 26.25 87.76
N LEU A 8 7.92 25.73 88.17
CA LEU A 8 7.60 25.52 89.59
C LEU A 8 7.19 24.06 89.83
N CYS A 9 7.40 23.59 91.05
CA CYS A 9 7.60 22.18 91.35
C CYS A 9 6.47 21.57 92.21
N CYS A 10 6.21 20.29 92.01
CA CYS A 10 5.56 19.32 92.91
C CYS A 10 4.20 19.64 93.58
N LEU A 11 3.20 18.79 93.29
CA LEU A 11 2.47 18.04 94.33
C LEU A 11 1.73 16.82 93.76
N ALA A 12 1.61 15.77 94.56
CA ALA A 12 0.94 14.50 94.26
C ALA A 12 -0.33 14.38 95.14
N THR A 13 -1.38 13.62 94.84
CA THR A 13 -1.67 12.56 93.83
C THR A 13 -3.23 12.51 93.66
N ALA A 14 -3.93 11.74 92.80
CA ALA A 14 -3.60 10.62 91.91
C ALA A 14 -4.67 10.42 90.81
N ALA A 15 -4.46 9.41 89.96
CA ALA A 15 -5.46 8.59 89.24
C ALA A 15 -6.47 9.27 88.28
N LEU A 16 -6.19 9.23 86.98
CA LEU A 16 -6.84 8.26 86.07
C LEU A 16 -6.03 8.09 84.76
N ALA A 17 -6.38 7.09 83.96
CA ALA A 17 -5.58 6.61 82.82
C ALA A 17 -5.34 7.66 81.72
N ALA A 18 -4.08 7.80 81.30
CA ALA A 18 -3.69 8.49 80.07
C ALA A 18 -2.53 7.74 79.40
N ALA A 19 -2.85 6.69 78.63
CA ALA A 19 -1.93 6.13 77.64
C ALA A 19 -1.86 7.09 76.44
N GLY A 20 -1.23 8.25 76.65
CA GLY A 20 -1.27 9.40 75.74
C GLY A 20 0.06 9.61 75.02
N CYS A 21 0.07 9.28 73.72
CA CYS A 21 0.88 9.88 72.66
C CYS A 21 2.25 10.49 73.06
N GLU A 22 3.30 9.67 73.03
CA GLU A 22 4.64 10.19 72.73
C GLU A 22 4.62 10.74 71.29
N GLY A 23 5.09 11.97 71.08
CA GLY A 23 5.00 12.71 69.81
C GLY A 23 5.92 12.22 68.69
N THR A 24 6.21 10.92 68.64
CA THR A 24 7.04 10.25 67.65
C THR A 24 6.20 9.22 66.90
N ALA A 25 5.99 9.45 65.60
CA ALA A 25 5.33 8.48 64.74
C ALA A 25 6.12 7.16 64.72
N ARG A 26 5.48 6.05 65.08
CA ARG A 26 6.09 4.72 65.06
C ARG A 26 6.17 4.17 63.62
N PRO A 27 7.22 3.44 63.25
CA PRO A 27 7.32 2.85 61.91
C PRO A 27 6.18 1.87 61.63
N ILE A 28 5.58 1.96 60.43
CA ILE A 28 4.44 1.12 60.01
C ILE A 28 4.79 -0.38 60.03
N ALA A 29 6.06 -0.72 59.81
CA ALA A 29 6.57 -2.10 59.79
C ALA A 29 6.38 -2.85 61.13
N ASP A 30 6.35 -2.16 62.27
CA ASP A 30 6.34 -2.79 63.60
C ASP A 30 4.96 -3.36 64.01
N HIS A 31 3.91 -3.13 63.20
CA HIS A 31 2.53 -3.49 63.53
C HIS A 31 1.87 -4.48 62.54
N GLY A 32 2.56 -4.91 61.48
CA GLY A 32 2.05 -5.96 60.58
C GLY A 32 0.85 -5.59 59.70
N PHE A 33 0.52 -4.30 59.61
CA PHE A 33 -0.55 -3.80 58.73
C PHE A 33 -0.11 -3.76 57.26
N THR A 34 -1.03 -4.03 56.34
CA THR A 34 -0.83 -3.69 54.92
C THR A 34 -1.14 -2.21 54.71
N ALA A 35 -0.71 -1.64 53.57
CA ALA A 35 -0.97 -0.24 53.25
C ALA A 35 -2.46 0.13 53.21
N GLY A 36 -3.35 -0.85 52.95
CA GLY A 36 -4.80 -0.66 52.99
C GLY A 36 -5.39 -0.56 54.40
N ASP A 37 -4.79 -1.22 55.38
CA ASP A 37 -5.29 -1.30 56.76
C ASP A 37 -4.98 -0.04 57.58
N ALA A 38 -3.95 0.73 57.17
CA ALA A 38 -3.56 1.96 57.86
C ALA A 38 -4.42 3.17 57.48
N CYS A 39 -4.88 3.26 56.22
CA CYS A 39 -5.67 4.40 55.75
C CYS A 39 -7.09 4.41 56.33
N THR A 40 -7.70 3.23 56.51
CA THR A 40 -9.07 3.07 57.02
C THR A 40 -9.25 3.43 58.50
N LEU A 41 -8.15 3.71 59.21
CA LEU A 41 -8.15 4.21 60.59
C LEU A 41 -8.48 5.72 60.68
N CYS A 42 -8.19 6.49 59.63
CA CYS A 42 -8.36 7.95 59.58
C CYS A 42 -9.25 8.43 58.42
N HIS A 43 -9.29 7.67 57.32
CA HIS A 43 -10.11 7.91 56.14
C HIS A 43 -11.05 6.73 55.89
N GLY A 44 -11.91 6.85 54.88
CA GLY A 44 -12.86 5.80 54.54
C GLY A 44 -14.22 5.97 55.20
N ASP A 45 -14.95 4.85 55.27
CA ASP A 45 -16.29 4.76 55.83
C ASP A 45 -16.46 3.39 56.48
N ALA A 46 -16.55 3.35 57.81
CA ALA A 46 -16.65 2.11 58.56
C ALA A 46 -17.95 1.32 58.29
N ALA A 47 -19.00 1.97 57.78
CA ALA A 47 -20.24 1.30 57.39
C ALA A 47 -20.16 0.67 55.98
N ARG A 48 -19.17 1.07 55.18
CA ARG A 48 -18.86 0.40 53.91
C ARG A 48 -18.24 -0.97 54.21
N GLN A 49 -18.64 -1.98 53.45
CA GLN A 49 -18.18 -3.36 53.60
C GLN A 49 -17.84 -3.90 52.22
N VAL A 50 -16.64 -3.56 51.73
CA VAL A 50 -16.14 -3.97 50.42
C VAL A 50 -14.76 -4.61 50.51
N ASP A 51 -14.55 -5.71 49.79
CA ASP A 51 -13.28 -6.45 49.74
C ASP A 51 -12.29 -5.78 48.77
N ALA A 52 -12.07 -4.48 48.98
CA ALA A 52 -11.21 -3.62 48.16
C ALA A 52 -10.68 -2.46 49.04
N PRO A 53 -9.46 -2.58 49.62
CA PRO A 53 -8.96 -1.64 50.62
C PRO A 53 -8.94 -0.17 50.16
N ILE A 54 -8.66 0.08 48.87
CA ILE A 54 -8.71 1.43 48.28
C ILE A 54 -10.13 2.04 48.27
N VAL A 55 -11.16 1.23 47.99
CA VAL A 55 -12.57 1.65 48.01
C VAL A 55 -13.08 1.78 49.45
N GLN A 56 -12.56 0.97 50.37
CA GLN A 56 -12.85 1.06 51.80
C GLN A 56 -12.28 2.37 52.40
N ALA A 57 -11.05 2.73 52.05
CA ALA A 57 -10.38 3.97 52.48
C ALA A 57 -10.90 5.25 51.80
N ALA A 58 -11.74 5.14 50.77
CA ALA A 58 -12.30 6.28 50.05
C ALA A 58 -13.17 7.18 50.95
N PRO A 59 -12.95 8.51 51.02
CA PRO A 59 -13.83 9.42 51.73
C PRO A 59 -15.30 9.28 51.29
N ALA A 60 -16.23 9.39 52.23
CA ALA A 60 -17.67 9.29 51.97
C ALA A 60 -18.26 10.49 51.20
N THR A 61 -17.47 11.54 50.96
CA THR A 61 -17.88 12.79 50.30
C THR A 61 -17.23 12.95 48.93
N GLY A 62 -17.95 13.60 48.01
CA GLY A 62 -17.48 13.87 46.65
C GLY A 62 -17.39 12.63 45.76
N ALA A 63 -16.72 12.77 44.61
CA ALA A 63 -16.70 11.77 43.55
C ALA A 63 -15.67 10.63 43.72
N HIS A 64 -15.11 10.42 44.93
CA HIS A 64 -14.08 9.38 45.17
C HIS A 64 -14.52 7.99 44.68
N LEU A 65 -15.69 7.51 45.13
CA LEU A 65 -16.18 6.18 44.77
C LEU A 65 -16.42 6.00 43.27
N ALA A 66 -16.83 7.06 42.55
CA ALA A 66 -17.06 7.01 41.10
C ALA A 66 -15.78 6.76 40.29
N HIS A 67 -14.61 7.08 40.84
CA HIS A 67 -13.31 6.86 40.21
C HIS A 67 -12.62 5.58 40.75
N LEU A 68 -12.66 5.37 42.07
CA LEU A 68 -12.00 4.26 42.75
C LEU A 68 -12.68 2.89 42.54
N GLN A 69 -13.95 2.85 42.12
CA GLN A 69 -14.66 1.59 41.81
C GLN A 69 -14.53 1.17 40.33
N GLY A 70 -14.04 2.05 39.46
CA GLY A 70 -14.07 1.84 38.01
C GLY A 70 -15.50 1.85 37.44
N SER A 71 -15.66 1.39 36.20
CA SER A 71 -16.93 1.38 35.49
C SER A 71 -17.01 0.25 34.45
N THR A 72 -18.12 0.18 33.72
CA THR A 72 -18.22 -0.69 32.54
C THR A 72 -17.22 -0.31 31.44
N PHE A 73 -16.70 0.93 31.41
CA PHE A 73 -15.82 1.45 30.35
C PHE A 73 -14.34 1.60 30.74
N ARG A 74 -14.01 1.58 32.03
CA ARG A 74 -12.64 1.74 32.56
C ARG A 74 -12.47 0.94 33.85
N ASP A 75 -11.27 0.43 34.10
CA ASP A 75 -10.89 -0.08 35.43
C ASP A 75 -10.76 1.04 36.47
N PRO A 76 -10.68 0.71 37.78
CA PRO A 76 -10.42 1.67 38.85
C PRO A 76 -9.26 2.64 38.56
N ILE A 77 -9.38 3.85 39.11
CA ILE A 77 -8.33 4.86 39.11
C ILE A 77 -7.62 4.79 40.47
N ASP A 78 -6.29 4.75 40.48
CA ASP A 78 -5.50 4.77 41.72
C ASP A 78 -5.44 6.17 42.32
N CYS A 79 -5.31 6.28 43.65
CA CYS A 79 -5.21 7.56 44.37
C CYS A 79 -4.10 8.47 43.81
N ALA A 80 -3.00 7.85 43.39
CA ALA A 80 -1.81 8.51 42.82
C ALA A 80 -2.09 9.31 41.53
N GLU A 81 -3.22 9.11 40.85
CA GLU A 81 -3.61 9.88 39.67
C GLU A 81 -4.14 11.28 40.00
N CYS A 82 -4.50 11.55 41.26
CA CYS A 82 -5.03 12.84 41.70
C CYS A 82 -4.11 13.54 42.72
N HIS A 83 -3.59 12.78 43.70
CA HIS A 83 -2.78 13.30 44.80
C HIS A 83 -1.67 12.30 45.16
N PRO A 84 -0.54 12.73 45.75
CA PRO A 84 0.47 11.79 46.19
C PRO A 84 -0.09 10.92 47.32
N ILE A 85 0.29 9.64 47.35
CA ILE A 85 -0.07 8.74 48.45
C ILE A 85 0.86 9.05 49.65
N PRO A 86 0.35 9.47 50.81
CA PRO A 86 1.20 9.84 51.94
C PRO A 86 1.97 8.66 52.53
N ALA A 87 3.27 8.86 52.77
CA ALA A 87 4.13 7.85 53.41
C ALA A 87 4.20 7.95 54.95
N ASN A 88 3.64 9.02 55.53
CA ASN A 88 3.66 9.28 56.98
C ASN A 88 2.55 10.27 57.39
N VAL A 89 2.33 10.43 58.70
CA VAL A 89 1.23 11.23 59.29
C VAL A 89 1.34 12.75 59.11
N SER A 90 2.45 13.30 58.61
CA SER A 90 2.61 14.75 58.43
C SER A 90 1.70 15.34 57.35
N HIS A 91 1.01 14.50 56.57
CA HIS A 91 -0.03 14.92 55.62
C HIS A 91 -1.35 15.35 56.28
N ALA A 92 -1.51 15.14 57.60
CA ALA A 92 -2.67 15.62 58.34
C ALA A 92 -2.53 17.12 58.69
N ASN A 93 -2.46 17.96 57.64
CA ASN A 93 -2.17 19.40 57.72
C ASN A 93 -3.35 20.29 57.30
N GLU A 94 -4.57 19.74 57.19
CA GLU A 94 -5.79 20.39 56.70
C GLU A 94 -5.80 20.79 55.21
N GLU A 95 -4.73 20.52 54.46
CA GLU A 95 -4.61 20.79 53.02
C GLU A 95 -4.59 19.48 52.20
N VAL A 96 -4.89 19.57 50.91
CA VAL A 96 -4.77 18.45 49.96
C VAL A 96 -3.76 18.81 48.89
N ASP A 97 -2.58 18.19 48.95
CA ASP A 97 -1.56 18.32 47.91
C ASP A 97 -2.03 17.66 46.62
N PHE A 98 -2.33 18.43 45.57
CA PHE A 98 -2.65 17.86 44.26
C PHE A 98 -1.37 17.58 43.45
N ARG A 99 -1.20 16.32 43.05
CA ARG A 99 -0.18 15.88 42.10
C ARG A 99 -0.82 14.85 41.17
N PHE A 100 -1.18 15.33 39.99
CA PHE A 100 -1.85 14.53 38.99
C PHE A 100 -0.90 13.53 38.31
N GLY A 101 -1.40 12.33 38.03
CA GLY A 101 -0.67 11.25 37.38
C GLY A 101 -0.69 11.30 35.85
N GLU A 102 -0.26 10.20 35.22
CA GLU A 102 -0.14 10.11 33.77
C GLU A 102 -1.50 10.10 33.06
N LEU A 103 -2.53 9.48 33.66
CA LEU A 103 -3.87 9.44 33.09
C LEU A 103 -4.50 10.83 33.11
N ALA A 104 -4.43 11.51 34.25
CA ALA A 104 -4.98 12.85 34.39
C ALA A 104 -4.33 13.83 33.39
N SER A 105 -3.03 13.65 33.12
CA SER A 105 -2.19 14.43 32.19
C SER A 105 -2.22 13.93 30.74
N ALA A 106 -2.99 12.88 30.42
CA ALA A 106 -2.98 12.27 29.10
C ALA A 106 -3.44 13.26 28.01
N ARG A 107 -3.12 12.92 26.75
CA ARG A 107 -3.49 13.72 25.56
C ARG A 107 -2.93 15.16 25.56
N GLY A 108 -1.90 15.44 26.37
CA GLY A 108 -1.23 16.74 26.45
C GLY A 108 -1.98 17.78 27.28
N VAL A 109 -2.97 17.38 28.09
CA VAL A 109 -3.65 18.29 29.02
C VAL A 109 -2.75 18.55 30.22
N THR A 110 -2.59 19.83 30.59
CA THR A 110 -2.01 20.21 31.90
C THR A 110 -3.12 20.15 32.95
N PRO A 111 -3.09 19.21 33.91
CA PRO A 111 -4.17 19.08 34.86
C PRO A 111 -4.15 20.18 35.92
N SER A 112 -5.31 20.53 36.45
CA SER A 112 -5.45 21.55 37.49
C SER A 112 -6.68 21.31 38.37
N TYR A 113 -6.61 21.77 39.61
CA TYR A 113 -7.75 21.88 40.52
C TYR A 113 -7.98 23.35 40.86
N VAL A 114 -9.24 23.74 41.05
CA VAL A 114 -9.63 25.10 41.41
C VAL A 114 -10.53 25.05 42.64
N ASP A 115 -9.99 25.42 43.81
CA ASP A 115 -10.69 25.38 45.11
C ASP A 115 -12.05 26.10 45.10
N ALA A 116 -12.09 27.30 44.51
CA ALA A 116 -13.27 28.16 44.55
C ALA A 116 -14.52 27.56 43.86
N SER A 117 -14.32 26.64 42.92
CA SER A 117 -15.38 25.92 42.20
C SER A 117 -15.41 24.42 42.48
N GLY A 118 -14.39 23.88 43.15
CA GLY A 118 -14.20 22.44 43.36
C GLY A 118 -14.06 21.66 42.05
N THR A 119 -13.58 22.29 40.97
CA THR A 119 -13.53 21.69 39.61
C THR A 119 -12.13 21.26 39.22
N CYS A 120 -12.04 20.15 38.47
CA CYS A 120 -10.79 19.61 37.96
C CYS A 120 -10.70 19.72 36.43
N THR A 121 -9.54 20.12 35.91
CA THR A 121 -9.13 19.93 34.51
C THR A 121 -8.24 18.70 34.41
N THR A 122 -8.58 17.77 33.53
CA THR A 122 -7.87 16.50 33.24
C THR A 122 -8.09 16.10 31.77
N ALA A 123 -7.46 15.01 31.33
CA ALA A 123 -7.70 14.39 30.03
C ALA A 123 -9.14 13.89 29.78
N CYS A 124 -9.96 13.74 30.84
CA CYS A 124 -11.32 13.20 30.77
C CYS A 124 -12.41 14.27 30.93
N HIS A 125 -12.17 15.28 31.77
CA HIS A 125 -13.09 16.40 32.03
C HIS A 125 -12.30 17.70 32.18
N GLY A 126 -12.81 18.81 31.64
CA GLY A 126 -12.05 20.05 31.46
C GLY A 126 -12.96 21.27 31.37
N ALA A 127 -12.69 22.22 30.46
CA ALA A 127 -13.51 23.42 30.32
C ALA A 127 -14.99 23.11 29.95
N ALA A 128 -15.23 22.02 29.22
CA ALA A 128 -16.56 21.47 28.99
C ALA A 128 -16.46 19.95 28.72
N PRO A 129 -17.06 19.08 29.55
CA PRO A 129 -17.71 19.35 30.83
C PRO A 129 -16.68 19.59 31.96
N SER A 130 -16.99 20.51 32.87
CA SER A 130 -16.27 20.72 34.14
C SER A 130 -17.20 20.37 35.32
N PRO A 131 -17.39 19.09 35.66
CA PRO A 131 -18.17 18.72 36.83
C PRO A 131 -17.42 19.17 38.10
N ALA A 132 -18.12 19.79 39.04
CA ALA A 132 -17.58 20.03 40.37
C ALA A 132 -17.44 18.68 41.10
N TRP A 133 -16.43 18.52 41.94
CA TRP A 133 -16.10 17.29 42.66
C TRP A 133 -17.23 16.77 43.57
N THR A 134 -18.10 17.66 44.03
CA THR A 134 -19.29 17.38 44.84
C THR A 134 -20.56 17.16 44.01
N SER A 135 -20.50 17.36 42.69
CA SER A 135 -21.62 17.15 41.78
C SER A 135 -21.62 15.71 41.25
N ASN A 136 -22.81 15.15 41.00
CA ASN A 136 -22.98 13.81 40.43
C ASN A 136 -23.78 13.81 39.10
N PRO A 137 -23.42 14.62 38.08
CA PRO A 137 -23.98 14.48 36.75
C PRO A 137 -23.31 13.32 36.00
N ALA A 138 -24.10 12.41 35.44
CA ALA A 138 -23.57 11.40 34.53
C ALA A 138 -23.08 12.05 33.23
N LEU A 139 -21.83 11.78 32.84
CA LEU A 139 -21.27 12.24 31.57
C LEU A 139 -21.82 11.40 30.40
N GLY A 140 -22.43 12.06 29.42
CA GLY A 140 -22.84 11.41 28.16
C GLY A 140 -21.64 11.13 27.25
N CYS A 141 -21.73 10.11 26.40
CA CYS A 141 -20.60 9.66 25.55
C CYS A 141 -19.98 10.79 24.70
N THR A 142 -20.81 11.72 24.20
CA THR A 142 -20.36 12.84 23.36
C THR A 142 -19.84 14.05 24.15
N SER A 143 -19.77 13.97 25.48
CA SER A 143 -19.24 15.07 26.31
C SER A 143 -17.71 15.18 26.24
N CYS A 144 -17.00 14.08 25.97
CA CYS A 144 -15.53 14.07 25.85
C CYS A 144 -15.06 14.31 24.41
N HIS A 145 -15.74 13.75 23.40
CA HIS A 145 -15.47 13.96 21.97
C HIS A 145 -16.66 13.58 21.08
N GLY A 146 -16.67 14.04 19.82
CA GLY A 146 -17.62 13.57 18.81
C GLY A 146 -17.40 12.11 18.39
N TYR A 147 -18.38 11.50 17.73
CA TYR A 147 -18.29 10.14 17.18
C TYR A 147 -18.53 10.16 15.66
N PRO A 148 -17.52 9.90 14.81
CA PRO A 148 -16.10 9.72 15.15
C PRO A 148 -15.44 11.01 15.70
N PRO A 149 -14.25 10.91 16.33
CA PRO A 149 -13.51 12.10 16.76
C PRO A 149 -13.18 13.01 15.58
N ALA A 150 -13.42 14.33 15.72
CA ALA A 150 -13.22 15.31 14.64
C ALA A 150 -11.74 15.61 14.30
N SER A 151 -10.80 14.95 14.98
CA SER A 151 -9.37 15.05 14.68
C SER A 151 -9.00 14.17 13.49
N ALA A 152 -8.28 14.71 12.51
CA ALA A 152 -7.58 13.92 11.51
C ALA A 152 -6.76 12.80 12.18
N PRO A 153 -6.71 11.58 11.60
CA PRO A 153 -7.07 11.23 10.23
C PRO A 153 -8.51 10.72 10.01
N HIS A 154 -9.44 10.90 10.95
CA HIS A 154 -10.80 10.36 10.81
C HIS A 154 -11.59 11.02 9.67
N ASP A 155 -12.12 10.19 8.76
CA ASP A 155 -13.15 10.59 7.79
C ASP A 155 -14.53 10.15 8.32
N ALA A 156 -15.50 11.07 8.30
CA ALA A 156 -16.88 10.85 8.69
C ALA A 156 -17.65 9.88 7.76
N THR A 157 -17.12 9.53 6.59
CA THR A 157 -17.74 8.55 5.69
C THR A 157 -17.56 7.09 6.14
N THR A 158 -16.53 6.79 6.93
CA THR A 158 -16.14 5.41 7.25
C THR A 158 -16.85 4.87 8.49
N GLN A 159 -17.75 3.89 8.29
CA GLN A 159 -18.54 3.26 9.35
C GLN A 159 -17.83 2.04 10.00
N ALA A 160 -16.72 1.57 9.41
CA ALA A 160 -15.99 0.38 9.85
C ALA A 160 -14.92 0.69 10.92
N CYS A 161 -15.32 1.33 12.03
CA CYS A 161 -14.39 1.82 13.06
C CYS A 161 -13.48 0.71 13.65
N ALA A 162 -13.98 -0.52 13.74
CA ALA A 162 -13.23 -1.70 14.21
C ALA A 162 -12.04 -2.09 13.32
N THR A 163 -12.01 -1.64 12.06
CA THR A 163 -10.87 -1.86 11.15
C THR A 163 -9.62 -1.17 11.67
N CYS A 164 -9.75 0.04 12.19
CA CYS A 164 -8.66 0.79 12.80
C CYS A 164 -8.57 0.54 14.32
N HIS A 165 -9.70 0.31 15.00
CA HIS A 165 -9.79 0.21 16.45
C HIS A 165 -10.37 -1.12 16.94
N PRO A 166 -9.80 -2.29 16.58
CA PRO A 166 -10.41 -3.60 16.87
C PRO A 166 -10.47 -3.93 18.37
N GLY A 167 -9.60 -3.33 19.19
CA GLY A 167 -9.67 -3.41 20.64
C GLY A 167 -10.82 -2.58 21.23
N THR A 168 -11.04 -1.38 20.70
CA THR A 168 -11.89 -0.35 21.32
C THR A 168 -13.31 -0.31 20.74
N VAL A 169 -13.50 -0.77 19.50
CA VAL A 169 -14.79 -0.81 18.79
C VAL A 169 -15.01 -2.19 18.18
N LEU A 170 -16.20 -2.75 18.42
CA LEU A 170 -16.65 -4.02 17.85
C LEU A 170 -16.99 -3.86 16.36
N ALA A 171 -16.99 -4.96 15.60
CA ALA A 171 -17.35 -4.96 14.17
C ALA A 171 -18.76 -4.40 13.87
N THR A 172 -19.63 -4.31 14.88
CA THR A 172 -20.96 -3.67 14.82
C THR A 172 -20.91 -2.13 14.87
N GLY A 173 -19.74 -1.53 15.11
CA GLY A 173 -19.58 -0.10 15.43
C GLY A 173 -19.78 0.23 16.91
N GLU A 174 -20.19 -0.72 17.76
CA GLU A 174 -20.38 -0.46 19.19
C GLU A 174 -19.04 -0.42 19.96
N LEU A 175 -18.93 0.44 20.98
CA LEU A 175 -17.79 0.43 21.90
C LEU A 175 -17.61 -0.94 22.58
N ASN A 176 -16.40 -1.49 22.51
CA ASN A 176 -16.02 -2.72 23.19
C ASN A 176 -15.79 -2.45 24.69
N ARG A 177 -16.89 -2.34 25.45
CA ARG A 177 -16.88 -2.02 26.89
C ARG A 177 -16.06 -3.02 27.72
N SER A 178 -16.02 -4.28 27.30
CA SER A 178 -15.20 -5.33 27.92
C SER A 178 -13.69 -5.09 27.83
N SER A 179 -13.20 -4.35 26.84
CA SER A 179 -11.76 -4.11 26.64
C SER A 179 -11.14 -3.08 27.59
N LYS A 180 -11.95 -2.16 28.14
CA LYS A 180 -11.52 -0.99 28.94
C LYS A 180 -10.63 0.05 28.24
N LEU A 181 -10.22 -0.22 26.99
CA LEU A 181 -9.32 0.63 26.21
C LEU A 181 -9.88 2.02 25.90
N HIS A 182 -11.21 2.16 25.75
CA HIS A 182 -11.82 3.43 25.35
C HIS A 182 -11.49 4.63 26.27
N LEU A 183 -11.23 4.38 27.55
CA LEU A 183 -10.92 5.40 28.55
C LEU A 183 -9.58 5.12 29.27
N ASP A 184 -8.63 4.42 28.64
CA ASP A 184 -7.36 4.06 29.27
C ASP A 184 -6.33 5.23 29.29
N GLY A 185 -6.49 6.22 28.40
CA GLY A 185 -5.61 7.37 28.22
C GLY A 185 -4.83 7.40 26.90
N LYS A 186 -4.92 6.34 26.09
CA LYS A 186 -4.21 6.15 24.82
C LYS A 186 -5.17 6.17 23.63
N VAL A 187 -4.61 6.07 22.43
CA VAL A 187 -5.35 5.90 21.18
C VAL A 187 -4.99 4.52 20.62
N ASP A 188 -5.79 3.51 20.95
CA ASP A 188 -5.56 2.14 20.51
C ASP A 188 -6.00 1.95 19.06
N ALA A 189 -5.07 2.17 18.14
CA ALA A 189 -5.19 1.79 16.75
C ALA A 189 -4.40 0.50 16.47
N GLY A 190 -5.02 -0.46 15.79
CA GLY A 190 -4.39 -1.70 15.36
C GLY A 190 -3.59 -1.51 14.07
N ALA A 191 -2.47 -2.22 13.93
CA ALA A 191 -1.84 -2.40 12.63
C ALA A 191 -2.74 -3.27 11.74
N PHE A 192 -3.31 -2.67 10.69
CA PHE A 192 -4.18 -3.39 9.73
C PHE A 192 -3.41 -4.47 8.95
N HIS A 193 -2.14 -4.21 8.66
CA HIS A 193 -1.25 -5.13 7.97
C HIS A 193 -0.37 -5.92 8.96
N GLY A 194 -0.16 -7.21 8.68
CA GLY A 194 0.71 -8.07 9.47
C GLY A 194 2.19 -7.71 9.34
N ALA A 195 3.01 -8.22 10.27
CA ALA A 195 4.44 -7.91 10.35
C ALA A 195 5.26 -8.27 9.08
N THR A 196 4.74 -9.16 8.22
CA THR A 196 5.39 -9.57 6.96
C THR A 196 5.08 -8.65 5.78
N TRP A 197 4.12 -7.73 5.90
CA TRP A 197 3.57 -6.95 4.77
C TRP A 197 4.61 -6.18 3.96
N ALA A 198 5.70 -5.71 4.59
CA ALA A 198 6.82 -5.07 3.90
C ALA A 198 7.51 -5.96 2.85
N SER A 199 7.25 -7.27 2.84
CA SER A 199 7.67 -8.20 1.79
C SER A 199 7.04 -7.85 0.44
N PRO A 200 7.83 -7.63 -0.63
CA PRO A 200 7.30 -7.41 -1.99
C PRO A 200 6.47 -8.60 -2.51
N ALA A 201 6.73 -9.81 -2.01
CA ALA A 201 5.92 -10.99 -2.35
C ALA A 201 4.51 -10.95 -1.74
N GLU A 202 4.24 -10.07 -0.77
CA GLU A 202 2.96 -9.86 -0.13
C GLU A 202 2.30 -8.57 -0.65
N HIS A 203 2.78 -7.38 -0.23
CA HIS A 203 2.15 -6.12 -0.64
C HIS A 203 2.24 -5.86 -2.15
N GLY A 204 3.34 -6.23 -2.80
CA GLY A 204 3.49 -6.06 -4.25
C GLY A 204 2.50 -6.90 -5.05
N ARG A 205 2.11 -8.08 -4.54
CA ARG A 205 1.06 -8.91 -5.14
C ARG A 205 -0.33 -8.34 -4.90
N ALA A 206 -0.61 -7.88 -3.69
CA ALA A 206 -1.88 -7.23 -3.37
C ALA A 206 -2.07 -5.92 -4.14
N ALA A 207 -1.00 -5.13 -4.30
CA ALA A 207 -1.02 -3.90 -5.09
C ALA A 207 -1.42 -4.15 -6.55
N MET A 208 -1.00 -5.26 -7.18
CA MET A 208 -1.38 -5.56 -8.56
C MET A 208 -2.89 -5.77 -8.76
N THR A 209 -3.66 -6.12 -7.74
CA THR A 209 -5.12 -6.33 -7.84
C THR A 209 -5.95 -5.25 -7.13
N GLU A 210 -5.47 -4.70 -6.02
CA GLU A 210 -6.27 -3.87 -5.10
C GLU A 210 -5.87 -2.38 -5.04
N LEU A 211 -4.86 -1.91 -5.79
CA LEU A 211 -4.24 -0.58 -5.59
C LEU A 211 -5.25 0.57 -5.44
N ARG A 212 -6.30 0.57 -6.27
CA ARG A 212 -7.30 1.65 -6.38
C ARG A 212 -8.51 1.47 -5.46
N GLY A 213 -8.84 0.22 -5.13
CA GLY A 213 -10.03 -0.12 -4.34
C GLY A 213 -9.69 -0.31 -2.86
N GLY A 214 -8.77 -1.22 -2.57
CA GLY A 214 -8.35 -1.55 -1.21
C GLY A 214 -7.34 -0.56 -0.63
N CYS A 215 -6.24 -0.28 -1.35
CA CYS A 215 -5.14 0.52 -0.79
C CYS A 215 -5.48 2.01 -0.70
N ALA A 216 -6.00 2.61 -1.77
CA ALA A 216 -6.31 4.03 -1.83
C ALA A 216 -7.33 4.51 -0.77
N GLY A 217 -8.21 3.63 -0.28
CA GLY A 217 -9.17 3.96 0.78
C GLY A 217 -8.52 4.37 2.11
N CYS A 218 -7.36 3.80 2.44
CA CYS A 218 -6.59 4.16 3.64
C CYS A 218 -5.35 5.01 3.33
N HIS A 219 -4.70 4.80 2.18
CA HIS A 219 -3.44 5.45 1.80
C HIS A 219 -3.61 6.71 0.93
N GLY A 220 -4.86 7.07 0.61
CA GLY A 220 -5.20 8.20 -0.24
C GLY A 220 -5.21 7.84 -1.73
N ALA A 221 -5.98 8.59 -2.53
CA ALA A 221 -6.11 8.36 -3.98
C ALA A 221 -4.79 8.55 -4.76
N ASP A 222 -3.86 9.34 -4.22
CA ASP A 222 -2.51 9.55 -4.75
C ASP A 222 -1.46 8.59 -4.16
N LEU A 223 -1.87 7.78 -3.16
CA LEU A 223 -1.04 6.91 -2.32
C LEU A 223 0.04 7.65 -1.52
N ALA A 224 -0.15 8.94 -1.25
CA ALA A 224 0.80 9.77 -0.52
C ALA A 224 0.72 9.61 1.01
N GLY A 225 -0.25 8.86 1.54
CA GLY A 225 -0.36 8.51 2.96
C GLY A 225 -1.78 8.51 3.48
N GLY A 226 -2.68 9.33 2.92
CA GLY A 226 -4.11 9.34 3.26
C GLY A 226 -4.39 9.41 4.77
N SER A 227 -5.24 8.53 5.26
CA SER A 227 -5.55 8.39 6.69
C SER A 227 -4.58 7.48 7.43
N SER A 228 -3.84 6.61 6.75
CA SER A 228 -2.83 5.72 7.37
C SER A 228 -1.50 6.41 7.68
N GLY A 229 -1.24 7.56 7.05
CA GLY A 229 0.05 8.26 7.08
C GLY A 229 1.18 7.57 6.30
N ALA A 230 0.93 6.37 5.75
CA ALA A 230 1.96 5.54 5.12
C ALA A 230 2.01 5.76 3.60
N SER A 231 2.96 6.58 3.14
CA SER A 231 3.19 6.89 1.73
C SER A 231 3.85 5.74 0.98
N CYS A 232 3.26 5.30 -0.15
CA CYS A 232 3.93 4.36 -1.06
C CYS A 232 5.22 4.97 -1.62
N THR A 233 5.16 6.23 -2.09
CA THR A 233 6.34 6.92 -2.63
C THR A 233 7.45 7.06 -1.59
N GLY A 234 7.14 7.32 -0.31
CA GLY A 234 8.16 7.41 0.74
C GLY A 234 8.99 6.13 0.91
N CYS A 235 8.34 4.96 0.91
CA CYS A 235 9.05 3.67 0.99
C CYS A 235 9.75 3.29 -0.32
N HIS A 236 9.14 3.57 -1.47
CA HIS A 236 9.73 3.22 -2.77
C HIS A 236 10.92 4.11 -3.14
N ASP A 237 10.89 5.41 -2.80
CA ASP A 237 12.02 6.33 -2.94
C ASP A 237 13.21 5.90 -2.06
N ALA A 238 12.96 5.51 -0.81
CA ALA A 238 13.98 4.93 0.06
C ALA A 238 14.59 3.61 -0.49
N ALA A 239 13.88 2.90 -1.37
CA ALA A 239 14.36 1.73 -2.09
C ALA A 239 15.02 2.07 -3.46
N GLY A 240 15.16 3.35 -3.82
CA GLY A 240 15.75 3.83 -5.07
C GLY A 240 14.76 4.03 -6.22
N HIS A 241 13.46 3.82 -6.00
CA HIS A 241 12.40 3.84 -7.00
C HIS A 241 11.40 4.99 -6.77
N ALA A 242 11.90 6.23 -6.69
CA ALA A 242 11.07 7.43 -6.58
C ALA A 242 10.00 7.52 -7.70
N GLY A 243 10.35 7.04 -8.89
CA GLY A 243 9.48 7.00 -10.07
C GLY A 243 8.63 5.74 -10.23
N TRP A 244 8.52 4.87 -9.20
CA TRP A 244 7.91 3.53 -9.26
C TRP A 244 6.59 3.44 -10.04
N ALA A 245 5.73 4.47 -9.94
CA ALA A 245 4.43 4.49 -10.59
C ALA A 245 4.49 4.63 -12.13
N THR A 246 5.64 5.01 -12.67
CA THR A 246 5.91 5.22 -14.11
C THR A 246 7.13 4.45 -14.62
N GLU A 247 7.95 3.89 -13.72
CA GLU A 247 9.13 3.12 -14.05
C GLU A 247 8.73 1.69 -14.45
N CYS A 248 8.58 1.44 -15.75
CA CYS A 248 8.12 0.14 -16.26
C CYS A 248 8.96 -1.04 -15.74
N THR A 249 10.28 -0.85 -15.60
CA THR A 249 11.22 -1.87 -15.12
C THR A 249 11.07 -2.21 -13.64
N PHE A 250 10.46 -1.34 -12.83
CA PHE A 250 10.24 -1.61 -11.41
C PHE A 250 9.31 -2.81 -11.20
N CYS A 251 8.29 -2.97 -12.05
CA CYS A 251 7.35 -4.10 -11.99
C CYS A 251 7.61 -5.16 -13.08
N HIS A 252 8.01 -4.75 -14.29
CA HIS A 252 8.13 -5.65 -15.43
C HIS A 252 9.60 -5.91 -15.79
N GLY A 253 9.97 -7.20 -15.85
CA GLY A 253 11.26 -7.61 -16.38
C GLY A 253 12.42 -7.42 -15.41
N ASP A 254 13.41 -6.62 -15.83
CA ASP A 254 14.67 -6.50 -15.10
C ASP A 254 15.18 -5.04 -15.07
N PRO A 255 15.18 -4.39 -13.89
CA PRO A 255 15.83 -3.09 -13.68
C PRO A 255 17.31 -3.06 -14.05
N ALA A 256 18.06 -4.14 -13.78
CA ALA A 256 19.52 -4.14 -13.94
C ALA A 256 19.96 -4.06 -15.41
N SER A 257 19.19 -4.65 -16.33
CA SER A 257 19.39 -4.52 -17.78
C SER A 257 18.51 -3.46 -18.46
N GLY A 258 17.63 -2.78 -17.70
CA GLY A 258 16.69 -1.79 -18.24
C GLY A 258 15.61 -2.40 -19.15
N ARG A 259 15.34 -3.71 -19.04
CA ARG A 259 14.49 -4.46 -19.97
C ARG A 259 13.09 -4.69 -19.39
N ALA A 260 12.16 -3.79 -19.70
CA ALA A 260 10.75 -3.90 -19.31
C ALA A 260 10.01 -5.07 -19.99
N SER A 261 10.43 -5.47 -21.20
CA SER A 261 9.92 -6.66 -21.89
C SER A 261 10.41 -7.91 -21.15
N PRO A 262 9.54 -8.63 -20.42
CA PRO A 262 9.97 -9.39 -19.25
C PRO A 262 10.85 -10.61 -19.57
N PRO A 263 12.14 -10.63 -19.17
CA PRO A 263 12.82 -11.88 -18.84
C PRO A 263 12.25 -12.54 -17.56
N VAL A 264 11.58 -11.73 -16.72
CA VAL A 264 10.94 -12.13 -15.46
C VAL A 264 9.61 -11.38 -15.37
N ASP A 265 8.53 -12.08 -15.04
CA ASP A 265 7.23 -11.44 -14.82
C ASP A 265 7.10 -10.78 -13.43
N THR A 266 6.02 -10.03 -13.24
CA THR A 266 5.70 -9.30 -11.99
C THR A 266 5.59 -10.19 -10.73
N GLN A 267 5.65 -11.52 -10.87
CA GLN A 267 5.63 -12.48 -9.76
C GLN A 267 6.98 -13.19 -9.56
N GLY A 268 8.04 -12.73 -10.24
CA GLY A 268 9.40 -13.25 -10.14
C GLY A 268 9.66 -14.50 -10.99
N ARG A 269 8.80 -14.82 -11.98
CA ARG A 269 8.91 -16.06 -12.77
C ARG A 269 9.54 -15.77 -14.12
N SER A 270 10.52 -16.59 -14.53
CA SER A 270 11.31 -16.41 -15.77
C SER A 270 11.09 -17.47 -16.85
N ASP A 271 10.14 -18.39 -16.63
CA ASP A 271 9.86 -19.49 -17.55
C ASP A 271 9.03 -19.03 -18.77
N ALA A 272 9.64 -19.06 -19.96
CA ALA A 272 9.01 -18.73 -21.23
C ALA A 272 7.80 -19.62 -21.60
N SER A 273 7.59 -20.77 -20.93
CA SER A 273 6.37 -21.55 -21.04
C SER A 273 5.13 -20.85 -20.46
N ARG A 274 5.31 -19.78 -19.69
CA ARG A 274 4.24 -18.96 -19.11
C ARG A 274 3.91 -17.78 -20.01
N VAL A 275 2.62 -17.50 -20.18
CA VAL A 275 2.11 -16.39 -21.01
C VAL A 275 2.62 -15.03 -20.53
N SER A 276 2.86 -14.87 -19.23
CA SER A 276 3.40 -13.66 -18.60
C SER A 276 4.87 -13.37 -18.93
N VAL A 277 5.61 -14.34 -19.47
CA VAL A 277 7.00 -14.19 -19.93
C VAL A 277 7.03 -14.39 -21.45
N GLY A 278 6.69 -15.59 -21.91
CA GLY A 278 6.51 -15.93 -23.32
C GLY A 278 7.74 -15.66 -24.19
N THR A 279 7.47 -15.23 -25.43
CA THR A 279 8.49 -14.93 -26.45
C THR A 279 8.84 -13.44 -26.55
N HIS A 280 8.59 -12.65 -25.49
CA HIS A 280 8.91 -11.22 -25.40
C HIS A 280 10.35 -10.90 -25.86
N ALA A 281 11.35 -11.54 -25.26
CA ALA A 281 12.75 -11.32 -25.58
C ALA A 281 13.11 -11.61 -27.06
N SER A 282 12.42 -12.55 -27.70
CA SER A 282 12.63 -12.90 -29.11
C SER A 282 12.16 -11.81 -30.07
N HIS A 283 11.15 -11.02 -29.70
CA HIS A 283 10.61 -9.94 -30.52
C HIS A 283 11.46 -8.66 -30.45
N LEU A 284 12.13 -8.40 -29.32
CA LEU A 284 13.11 -7.31 -29.20
C LEU A 284 14.50 -7.66 -29.76
N GLY A 285 14.89 -8.93 -29.71
CA GLY A 285 16.24 -9.40 -30.08
C GLY A 285 16.33 -10.14 -31.42
N THR A 286 15.50 -9.80 -32.40
CA THR A 286 15.43 -10.53 -33.68
C THR A 286 16.53 -10.13 -34.67
N ALA A 287 16.99 -11.09 -35.48
CA ALA A 287 17.96 -10.89 -36.56
C ALA A 287 17.31 -10.68 -37.94
N ILE A 288 15.98 -10.64 -38.01
CA ILE A 288 15.20 -10.51 -39.27
C ILE A 288 14.20 -9.33 -39.25
N ALA A 289 14.28 -8.45 -38.25
CA ALA A 289 13.57 -7.18 -38.23
C ALA A 289 14.35 -6.16 -37.40
N ALA A 290 13.92 -4.90 -37.41
CA ALA A 290 14.17 -4.02 -36.27
C ALA A 290 13.45 -4.55 -35.01
N PRO A 291 13.90 -4.20 -33.78
CA PRO A 291 13.21 -4.56 -32.55
C PRO A 291 11.73 -4.15 -32.61
N ILE A 292 10.83 -5.09 -32.31
CA ILE A 292 9.39 -4.83 -32.35
C ILE A 292 8.99 -4.00 -31.12
N ALA A 293 8.43 -2.81 -31.34
CA ALA A 293 7.93 -1.95 -30.28
C ALA A 293 6.72 -2.58 -29.56
N CYS A 294 6.55 -2.30 -28.26
CA CYS A 294 5.51 -2.92 -27.43
C CYS A 294 4.08 -2.61 -27.94
N ASP A 295 3.89 -1.41 -28.50
CA ASP A 295 2.64 -0.94 -29.11
C ASP A 295 2.18 -1.74 -30.35
N ALA A 296 3.03 -2.64 -30.86
CA ALA A 296 2.64 -3.62 -31.85
C ALA A 296 1.69 -4.70 -31.27
N CYS A 297 1.75 -5.00 -29.97
CA CYS A 297 1.00 -6.08 -29.33
C CYS A 297 0.00 -5.62 -28.26
N HIS A 298 0.39 -4.67 -27.40
CA HIS A 298 -0.50 -4.08 -26.39
C HIS A 298 -0.31 -2.56 -26.38
N PRO A 299 -1.32 -1.75 -26.07
CA PRO A 299 -1.12 -0.30 -26.07
C PRO A 299 -0.15 0.09 -24.95
N SER A 300 0.60 1.18 -25.16
CA SER A 300 1.41 1.79 -24.10
C SER A 300 0.52 2.17 -22.91
N ARG A 301 1.05 2.06 -21.70
CA ARG A 301 0.36 2.38 -20.44
C ARG A 301 1.10 3.50 -19.70
N GLY A 302 0.34 4.29 -18.95
CA GLY A 302 0.84 5.43 -18.18
C GLY A 302 1.08 5.11 -16.70
N ASP A 303 1.03 6.17 -15.88
CA ASP A 303 1.13 6.10 -14.43
C ASP A 303 0.09 5.13 -13.84
N VAL A 304 0.55 4.08 -13.16
CA VAL A 304 -0.27 2.98 -12.59
C VAL A 304 -1.32 3.45 -11.59
N ARG A 305 -1.21 4.66 -11.04
CA ARG A 305 -2.19 5.26 -10.12
C ARG A 305 -3.37 5.88 -10.86
N THR A 306 -3.14 6.37 -12.08
CA THR A 306 -4.17 7.04 -12.91
C THR A 306 -4.72 6.15 -14.01
N ASP A 307 -3.90 5.34 -14.67
CA ASP A 307 -4.28 4.51 -15.83
C ASP A 307 -5.09 3.26 -15.43
N ALA A 308 -6.42 3.37 -15.44
CA ALA A 308 -7.33 2.32 -14.96
C ALA A 308 -7.29 1.02 -15.78
N ALA A 309 -6.70 1.06 -16.98
CA ALA A 309 -6.50 -0.12 -17.83
C ALA A 309 -5.09 -0.71 -17.68
N HIS A 310 -4.26 -0.24 -16.74
CA HIS A 310 -2.95 -0.85 -16.44
C HIS A 310 -3.04 -1.86 -15.29
N LEU A 311 -3.78 -1.52 -14.22
CA LEU A 311 -4.06 -2.39 -13.08
C LEU A 311 -5.57 -2.40 -12.86
N ASP A 312 -6.26 -3.32 -13.55
CA ASP A 312 -7.72 -3.44 -13.58
C ASP A 312 -8.25 -4.62 -12.72
N GLY A 313 -7.36 -5.44 -12.18
CA GLY A 313 -7.64 -6.47 -11.18
C GLY A 313 -7.53 -7.93 -11.65
N ASP A 314 -7.46 -8.21 -12.96
CA ASP A 314 -7.42 -9.59 -13.46
C ASP A 314 -5.99 -10.19 -13.56
N GLY A 315 -4.97 -9.33 -13.51
CA GLY A 315 -3.56 -9.72 -13.57
C GLY A 315 -3.09 -10.13 -14.97
N VAL A 316 -3.73 -9.61 -16.01
CA VAL A 316 -3.48 -9.86 -17.43
C VAL A 316 -3.10 -8.54 -18.11
N ALA A 317 -2.60 -8.62 -19.35
CA ALA A 317 -2.37 -7.46 -20.19
C ALA A 317 -3.22 -7.57 -21.47
N GLU A 318 -3.89 -6.49 -21.85
CA GLU A 318 -4.81 -6.46 -22.99
C GLU A 318 -4.00 -6.41 -24.28
N VAL A 319 -4.02 -7.52 -25.02
CA VAL A 319 -3.37 -7.61 -26.33
C VAL A 319 -4.29 -6.95 -27.37
N VAL A 320 -3.99 -5.69 -27.69
CA VAL A 320 -4.61 -4.91 -28.76
C VAL A 320 -3.51 -4.58 -29.78
N PHE A 321 -3.48 -5.34 -30.88
CA PHE A 321 -2.43 -5.22 -31.88
C PHE A 321 -2.45 -3.87 -32.61
N GLY A 322 -1.26 -3.31 -32.80
CA GLY A 322 -1.03 -2.03 -33.48
C GLY A 322 0.16 -2.06 -34.43
N GLY A 323 0.51 -0.90 -34.98
CA GLY A 323 1.72 -0.69 -35.78
C GLY A 323 1.97 -1.77 -36.84
N VAL A 324 3.18 -2.36 -36.82
CA VAL A 324 3.62 -3.34 -37.82
C VAL A 324 2.76 -4.60 -37.86
N ALA A 325 2.13 -5.01 -36.74
CA ALA A 325 1.33 -6.22 -36.65
C ALA A 325 0.07 -6.19 -37.54
N THR A 326 -0.51 -4.99 -37.73
CA THR A 326 -1.73 -4.74 -38.51
C THR A 326 -1.48 -4.38 -39.98
N THR A 327 -0.21 -4.38 -40.42
CA THR A 327 0.20 -3.90 -41.75
C THR A 327 -0.51 -4.64 -42.89
N GLY A 328 -1.00 -3.88 -43.88
CA GLY A 328 -1.76 -4.42 -45.00
C GLY A 328 -3.25 -4.59 -44.72
N GLY A 329 -3.75 -4.01 -43.61
CA GLY A 329 -5.15 -4.11 -43.21
C GLY A 329 -5.48 -5.48 -42.62
N THR A 330 -4.51 -6.11 -41.96
CA THR A 330 -4.75 -7.38 -41.28
C THR A 330 -5.59 -7.16 -40.03
N THR A 331 -6.25 -8.23 -39.58
CA THR A 331 -6.97 -8.25 -38.31
C THR A 331 -6.33 -9.34 -37.45
N PRO A 332 -5.22 -9.03 -36.75
CA PRO A 332 -4.55 -10.02 -35.92
C PRO A 332 -5.46 -10.41 -34.74
N ALA A 333 -5.34 -11.66 -34.31
CA ALA A 333 -6.09 -12.22 -33.20
C ALA A 333 -5.14 -12.80 -32.16
N TYR A 334 -5.44 -12.54 -30.89
CA TYR A 334 -4.81 -13.16 -29.73
C TYR A 334 -5.85 -13.99 -29.00
N ALA A 335 -5.52 -15.25 -28.69
CA ALA A 335 -6.39 -16.15 -27.95
C ALA A 335 -5.61 -16.79 -26.81
N ARG A 336 -5.92 -16.38 -25.57
CA ARG A 336 -5.38 -16.98 -24.36
C ARG A 336 -6.32 -18.05 -23.83
N ALA A 337 -5.81 -19.27 -23.66
CA ALA A 337 -6.56 -20.39 -23.08
C ALA A 337 -6.17 -20.67 -21.62
N SER A 338 -4.94 -20.31 -21.20
CA SER A 338 -4.48 -20.51 -19.82
C SER A 338 -3.31 -19.60 -19.44
N ALA A 339 -2.71 -19.84 -18.27
CA ALA A 339 -1.45 -19.21 -17.86
C ALA A 339 -0.21 -19.70 -18.66
N THR A 340 -0.32 -20.79 -19.42
CA THR A 340 0.77 -21.40 -20.22
C THR A 340 0.42 -21.59 -21.70
N SER A 341 -0.81 -21.25 -22.11
CA SER A 341 -1.29 -21.38 -23.48
C SER A 341 -1.93 -20.09 -23.95
N ALA A 342 -1.30 -19.47 -24.94
CA ALA A 342 -1.88 -18.41 -25.74
C ALA A 342 -1.35 -18.49 -27.18
N THR A 343 -2.17 -18.06 -28.15
CA THR A 343 -1.81 -18.08 -29.57
C THR A 343 -2.03 -16.73 -30.23
N CYS A 344 -1.19 -16.45 -31.24
CA CYS A 344 -1.29 -15.28 -32.11
C CYS A 344 -1.57 -15.78 -33.54
N ALA A 345 -2.54 -15.16 -34.22
CA ALA A 345 -2.95 -15.54 -35.57
C ALA A 345 -3.26 -14.31 -36.43
N SER A 346 -3.21 -14.48 -37.75
CA SER A 346 -3.51 -13.41 -38.74
C SER A 346 -2.66 -12.14 -38.63
N THR A 347 -1.53 -12.19 -37.95
CA THR A 347 -0.56 -11.09 -37.81
C THR A 347 0.30 -10.95 -39.07
N TYR A 348 0.62 -9.72 -39.50
CA TYR A 348 1.49 -9.47 -40.66
C TYR A 348 2.85 -10.20 -40.54
N CYS A 349 3.54 -10.04 -39.40
CA CYS A 349 4.85 -10.64 -39.16
C CYS A 349 4.84 -12.19 -39.18
N HIS A 350 3.66 -12.81 -39.03
CA HIS A 350 3.47 -14.26 -39.00
C HIS A 350 2.90 -14.79 -40.33
N GLY A 351 3.18 -14.10 -41.44
CA GLY A 351 2.83 -14.56 -42.79
C GLY A 351 1.46 -14.11 -43.32
N ARG A 352 0.74 -13.21 -42.63
CA ARG A 352 -0.51 -12.63 -43.14
C ARG A 352 -0.24 -11.53 -44.18
N PHE A 353 0.29 -11.94 -45.32
CA PHE A 353 0.53 -11.07 -46.47
C PHE A 353 0.48 -11.85 -47.78
N SER A 354 0.40 -11.13 -48.91
CA SER A 354 0.40 -11.75 -50.24
C SER A 354 1.66 -12.59 -50.48
N GLY A 355 1.49 -13.90 -50.63
CA GLY A 355 2.59 -14.87 -50.84
C GLY A 355 3.20 -15.43 -49.56
N GLY A 356 2.65 -15.07 -48.39
CA GLY A 356 2.92 -15.77 -47.15
C GLY A 356 2.32 -17.18 -47.11
N VAL A 357 2.66 -17.94 -46.07
CA VAL A 357 2.15 -19.30 -45.85
C VAL A 357 0.61 -19.35 -45.76
N ASN A 358 0.06 -20.55 -45.96
CA ASN A 358 -1.38 -20.82 -45.92
C ASN A 358 -2.18 -19.93 -46.89
N GLY A 359 -1.65 -19.69 -48.09
CA GLY A 359 -2.29 -18.83 -49.10
C GLY A 359 -2.35 -17.35 -48.70
N GLY A 360 -1.43 -16.89 -47.84
CA GLY A 360 -1.43 -15.55 -47.26
C GLY A 360 -2.42 -15.35 -46.11
N SER A 361 -3.05 -16.42 -45.60
CA SER A 361 -3.85 -16.37 -44.36
C SER A 361 -2.98 -16.34 -43.08
N GLY A 362 -1.68 -16.61 -43.21
CA GLY A 362 -0.68 -16.57 -42.14
C GLY A 362 -0.63 -17.83 -41.29
N ALA A 363 0.37 -17.92 -40.42
CA ALA A 363 0.50 -18.95 -39.40
C ALA A 363 -0.26 -18.56 -38.13
N THR A 364 -0.81 -19.55 -37.44
CA THR A 364 -1.16 -19.45 -36.02
C THR A 364 0.02 -19.99 -35.23
N VAL A 365 0.58 -19.19 -34.32
CA VAL A 365 1.74 -19.57 -33.48
C VAL A 365 1.38 -19.59 -32.01
N SER A 366 2.07 -20.40 -31.21
CA SER A 366 2.00 -20.32 -29.75
C SER A 366 2.94 -19.23 -29.23
N TRP A 367 2.41 -18.35 -28.37
CA TRP A 367 3.15 -17.31 -27.68
C TRP A 367 4.19 -17.85 -26.70
N THR A 368 3.94 -19.04 -26.15
CA THR A 368 4.79 -19.75 -25.17
C THR A 368 5.67 -20.83 -25.83
N SER A 369 5.80 -20.81 -27.17
CA SER A 369 6.72 -21.70 -27.88
C SER A 369 8.17 -21.32 -27.64
N THR A 370 8.99 -22.29 -27.24
CA THR A 370 10.46 -22.17 -27.20
C THR A 370 11.13 -22.55 -28.53
N THR A 371 10.35 -22.94 -29.55
CA THR A 371 10.86 -23.33 -30.87
C THR A 371 10.92 -22.11 -31.79
N GLN A 372 12.10 -21.82 -32.34
CA GLN A 372 12.32 -20.73 -33.29
C GLN A 372 11.65 -21.02 -34.65
N VAL A 373 11.04 -19.99 -35.25
CA VAL A 373 10.49 -20.08 -36.62
C VAL A 373 11.61 -20.14 -37.66
N THR A 374 11.39 -20.91 -38.73
CA THR A 374 12.31 -20.97 -39.88
C THR A 374 11.86 -19.99 -40.98
N CYS A 375 12.75 -19.65 -41.92
CA CYS A 375 12.41 -18.74 -43.03
C CYS A 375 11.15 -19.20 -43.81
N THR A 376 11.03 -20.51 -44.04
CA THR A 376 9.88 -21.12 -44.73
C THR A 376 8.59 -21.19 -43.91
N SER A 377 8.64 -20.83 -42.62
CA SER A 377 7.46 -20.69 -41.76
C SER A 377 6.62 -19.45 -42.09
N CYS A 378 7.21 -18.46 -42.78
CA CYS A 378 6.52 -17.21 -43.15
C CYS A 378 6.19 -17.13 -44.64
N HIS A 379 7.10 -17.53 -45.53
CA HIS A 379 6.89 -17.51 -46.99
C HIS A 379 7.74 -18.58 -47.73
N GLY A 380 7.35 -18.92 -48.96
CA GLY A 380 8.16 -19.80 -49.83
C GLY A 380 9.41 -19.12 -50.38
N ASN A 381 10.36 -19.89 -50.95
CA ASN A 381 11.55 -19.35 -51.61
C ASN A 381 11.64 -19.83 -53.08
N PRO A 382 11.32 -19.00 -54.09
CA PRO A 382 10.72 -17.66 -53.97
C PRO A 382 9.27 -17.71 -53.44
N PRO A 383 8.73 -16.59 -52.91
CA PRO A 383 7.35 -16.54 -52.44
C PRO A 383 6.37 -16.58 -53.62
N GLY A 384 5.20 -17.16 -53.40
CA GLY A 384 4.16 -17.35 -54.43
C GLY A 384 3.38 -16.09 -54.82
N SER A 385 3.90 -14.89 -54.56
CA SER A 385 3.26 -13.61 -54.83
C SER A 385 3.92 -12.80 -55.92
N GLY A 386 3.17 -11.86 -56.49
CA GLY A 386 3.62 -11.04 -57.61
C GLY A 386 3.96 -11.90 -58.82
N GLU A 387 5.04 -11.55 -59.50
CA GLU A 387 5.45 -12.17 -60.77
C GLU A 387 6.78 -12.93 -60.65
N HIS A 388 7.14 -13.37 -59.43
CA HIS A 388 8.41 -14.08 -59.17
C HIS A 388 8.65 -15.26 -60.12
N SER A 389 7.61 -16.04 -60.46
CA SER A 389 7.72 -17.14 -61.42
C SER A 389 8.13 -16.67 -62.82
N LYS A 390 7.66 -15.51 -63.28
CA LYS A 390 8.07 -14.92 -64.57
C LYS A 390 9.53 -14.47 -64.52
N HIS A 391 9.96 -13.78 -63.47
CA HIS A 391 11.33 -13.26 -63.39
C HIS A 391 12.37 -14.34 -63.08
N VAL A 392 12.14 -15.17 -62.07
CA VAL A 392 13.09 -16.20 -61.63
C VAL A 392 13.09 -17.37 -62.60
N SER A 393 11.94 -18.02 -62.82
CA SER A 393 11.87 -19.24 -63.66
C SER A 393 11.74 -18.95 -65.16
N GLY A 394 10.98 -17.93 -65.55
CA GLY A 394 10.76 -17.60 -66.97
C GLY A 394 11.90 -16.82 -67.63
N VAL A 395 12.50 -15.85 -66.93
CA VAL A 395 13.56 -14.98 -67.48
C VAL A 395 14.97 -15.42 -67.04
N GLY A 396 15.09 -16.14 -65.91
CA GLY A 396 16.36 -16.56 -65.33
C GLY A 396 17.06 -15.47 -64.52
N MET A 397 16.29 -14.55 -63.92
CA MET A 397 16.83 -13.46 -63.09
C MET A 397 17.23 -13.99 -61.70
N ALA A 398 18.43 -13.64 -61.23
CA ALA A 398 18.88 -14.07 -59.91
C ALA A 398 18.22 -13.23 -58.80
N CYS A 399 17.95 -13.84 -57.64
CA CYS A 399 17.29 -13.17 -56.52
C CYS A 399 18.04 -11.88 -56.11
N ALA A 400 19.38 -11.90 -56.17
CA ALA A 400 20.23 -10.76 -55.85
C ALA A 400 20.05 -9.53 -56.78
N ASN A 401 19.40 -9.67 -57.94
CA ASN A 401 19.08 -8.53 -58.80
C ASN A 401 17.96 -7.65 -58.23
N CYS A 402 17.05 -8.25 -57.43
CA CYS A 402 15.89 -7.59 -56.82
C CYS A 402 15.99 -7.44 -55.30
N HIS A 403 16.61 -8.42 -54.63
CA HIS A 403 16.80 -8.47 -53.19
C HIS A 403 18.26 -8.17 -52.82
N ASP A 404 18.48 -7.63 -51.63
CA ASP A 404 19.80 -7.47 -51.03
C ASP A 404 19.94 -8.40 -49.81
N ALA A 405 21.17 -8.81 -49.51
CA ALA A 405 21.49 -9.48 -48.25
C ALA A 405 21.61 -8.49 -47.07
N ALA A 406 21.70 -7.19 -47.37
CA ALA A 406 22.09 -6.14 -46.42
C ALA A 406 20.99 -5.66 -45.44
N PHE A 407 19.78 -6.24 -45.43
CA PHE A 407 18.64 -5.67 -44.69
C PHE A 407 17.92 -6.63 -43.72
N PRO A 408 18.60 -7.15 -42.67
CA PRO A 408 17.89 -7.75 -41.54
C PRO A 408 16.88 -6.77 -40.91
N SER A 409 17.13 -5.45 -40.92
CA SER A 409 16.21 -4.45 -40.37
C SER A 409 14.98 -4.13 -41.23
N LEU A 410 15.02 -4.35 -42.55
CA LEU A 410 13.89 -4.05 -43.46
C LEU A 410 13.05 -5.29 -43.81
N HIS A 411 13.49 -6.50 -43.46
CA HIS A 411 12.81 -7.72 -43.90
C HIS A 411 11.37 -7.88 -43.34
N VAL A 412 11.10 -7.38 -42.12
CA VAL A 412 9.74 -7.28 -41.55
C VAL A 412 9.49 -5.85 -41.07
N ASN A 413 9.24 -4.93 -42.01
CA ASN A 413 8.98 -3.51 -41.74
C ASN A 413 7.64 -2.99 -42.31
N GLY A 414 6.87 -3.84 -43.01
CA GLY A 414 5.62 -3.44 -43.66
C GLY A 414 5.73 -2.90 -45.09
N ALA A 415 6.95 -2.69 -45.61
CA ALA A 415 7.21 -2.20 -46.95
C ALA A 415 7.50 -3.34 -47.95
N LYS A 416 7.64 -2.98 -49.23
CA LYS A 416 8.11 -3.86 -50.29
C LYS A 416 9.46 -3.34 -50.79
N ASP A 417 10.50 -3.63 -50.03
CA ASP A 417 11.86 -3.20 -50.33
C ASP A 417 12.46 -4.04 -51.46
N VAL A 418 12.68 -3.38 -52.60
CA VAL A 418 13.25 -3.96 -53.82
C VAL A 418 14.30 -2.99 -54.34
N ARG A 419 15.53 -3.48 -54.50
CA ARG A 419 16.58 -2.79 -55.26
C ARG A 419 16.56 -3.28 -56.70
N LEU A 420 17.11 -2.54 -57.65
CA LEU A 420 17.33 -3.03 -59.02
C LEU A 420 18.81 -2.89 -59.36
N GLY A 421 19.51 -4.02 -59.42
CA GLY A 421 20.97 -4.07 -59.54
C GLY A 421 21.51 -5.38 -60.15
N GLY A 422 22.84 -5.47 -60.27
CA GLY A 422 23.52 -6.65 -60.83
C GLY A 422 23.39 -6.75 -62.36
N THR A 423 23.55 -7.95 -62.91
CA THR A 423 23.50 -8.21 -64.36
C THR A 423 22.46 -9.26 -64.72
N LEU A 424 21.92 -9.16 -65.94
CA LEU A 424 21.06 -10.16 -66.58
C LEU A 424 21.52 -10.30 -68.05
N ARG A 425 21.85 -11.53 -68.48
CA ARG A 425 22.30 -11.83 -69.86
C ARG A 425 23.45 -10.95 -70.36
N GLY A 426 24.37 -10.56 -69.47
CA GLY A 426 25.53 -9.73 -69.79
C GLY A 426 25.31 -8.21 -69.72
N SER A 427 24.10 -7.74 -69.43
CA SER A 427 23.78 -6.31 -69.32
C SER A 427 23.34 -5.94 -67.90
N SER A 428 23.70 -4.75 -67.44
CA SER A 428 23.37 -4.27 -66.08
C SER A 428 21.87 -4.03 -65.91
N VAL A 429 21.32 -4.53 -64.81
CA VAL A 429 19.96 -4.20 -64.37
C VAL A 429 20.05 -2.94 -63.51
N THR A 430 19.35 -1.89 -63.91
CA THR A 430 19.21 -0.64 -63.17
C THR A 430 17.77 -0.14 -63.26
N GLY A 431 17.36 0.70 -62.32
CA GLY A 431 16.03 1.32 -62.29
C GLY A 431 15.60 1.60 -60.86
N ALA A 432 14.35 2.02 -60.67
CA ALA A 432 13.71 2.19 -59.38
C ALA A 432 12.39 1.41 -59.31
N TRP A 433 12.06 0.89 -58.13
CA TRP A 433 10.74 0.35 -57.79
C TRP A 433 9.99 1.36 -56.93
N SER A 434 8.74 1.65 -57.28
CA SER A 434 7.83 2.43 -56.45
C SER A 434 6.87 1.48 -55.72
N PRO A 435 6.94 1.32 -54.39
CA PRO A 435 5.99 0.49 -53.65
C PRO A 435 4.58 1.09 -53.61
N VAL A 436 4.45 2.42 -53.82
CA VAL A 436 3.18 3.16 -53.82
C VAL A 436 2.39 2.91 -55.11
N SER A 437 2.99 3.22 -56.26
CA SER A 437 2.38 3.03 -57.59
C SER A 437 2.60 1.63 -58.18
N ARG A 438 3.33 0.77 -57.44
CA ARG A 438 3.65 -0.62 -57.80
C ARG A 438 4.20 -0.75 -59.23
N SER A 439 5.12 0.14 -59.57
CA SER A 439 5.65 0.30 -60.92
C SER A 439 7.17 0.42 -60.89
N CYS A 440 7.83 -0.14 -61.90
CA CYS A 440 9.26 0.09 -62.14
C CYS A 440 9.46 1.29 -63.08
N SER A 441 10.53 2.05 -62.88
CA SER A 441 10.93 3.18 -63.74
C SER A 441 12.44 3.19 -63.99
N GLY A 442 12.88 3.87 -65.04
CA GLY A 442 14.32 4.03 -65.34
C GLY A 442 15.06 2.75 -65.71
N LEU A 443 14.36 1.74 -66.23
CA LEU A 443 14.96 0.46 -66.63
C LEU A 443 15.86 0.64 -67.86
N ASN A 444 17.17 0.38 -67.71
CA ASN A 444 18.18 0.44 -68.80
C ASN A 444 17.85 -0.53 -69.96
N GLN A 445 17.21 -1.65 -69.65
CA GLN A 445 16.86 -2.70 -70.59
C GLN A 445 15.61 -2.33 -71.39
N THR A 446 15.74 -2.13 -72.71
CA THR A 446 14.61 -1.98 -73.67
C THR A 446 13.63 -3.16 -73.67
N ALA A 447 13.97 -4.25 -72.97
CA ALA A 447 13.22 -5.50 -72.88
C ALA A 447 12.34 -5.66 -71.62
N CYS A 448 12.40 -4.75 -70.64
CA CYS A 448 11.72 -4.94 -69.35
C CYS A 448 10.54 -3.97 -69.13
N HIS A 449 9.32 -4.53 -69.10
CA HIS A 449 8.03 -3.92 -68.69
C HIS A 449 7.50 -2.69 -69.44
N GLY A 450 8.34 -1.83 -70.03
CA GLY A 450 7.90 -0.59 -70.66
C GLY A 450 7.19 0.34 -69.67
N THR A 451 5.99 0.80 -70.01
CA THR A 451 5.17 1.71 -69.17
C THR A 451 4.15 0.99 -68.26
N LYS A 452 4.26 -0.34 -68.06
CA LYS A 452 3.27 -1.12 -67.30
C LYS A 452 3.36 -0.92 -65.78
N SER A 453 2.21 -0.69 -65.14
CA SER A 453 1.97 -0.70 -63.68
C SER A 453 1.23 -1.98 -63.23
N TRP A 454 1.37 -2.40 -61.96
CA TRP A 454 0.94 -3.73 -61.49
C TRP A 454 0.17 -3.74 -60.15
#